data_AF-A0A7R9TZR5-F1
#
_entry.id   AF-A0A7R9TZR5-F1
#
_cell.length_a   1.000
_cell.length_b   1.000
_cell.length_c   1.000
_cell.angle_alpha   90.00
_cell.angle_beta   90.00
_cell.angle_gamma   90.00
#
_symmetry.space_group_name_H-M   'P 1'
#
loop_
_entity.id
_entity.type
_entity.pdbx_description
1 polymer ?
#
loop_
_entity_poly.entity_id
_entity_poly.type
_entity_poly.pdbx_seq_one_letter_code
_entity_poly.pdbx_strand_id
1 'polypeptide(L)'
;RLQGSSDFSVLTPKGEAQAEITREMLQDKRFDVCFRSPLARASRTAEVIWGSRSEEMVDVSDLREIDLYSFQGLLKEEGKKKHGESYAAWKTDHVNFEIDGHFPVRELWKRGADCWDTILEADGSDVLVVAHNAINQSMVANALGLGPEYFRRLVQSNCGLTTLVFRQSSTDENAAFVVLEQLNQTRAAPLAGNADMTKSRAVLICSSGSQGAELDDIAAGVSKALKDERVESVRFDDCTSSRVLAQNVADRLNLSEGPRASVAVMAELATPGSTVL
;
A
#
# COMPACT_ATOMS: atom_id res chain seq x y z
N ARG A 1 9.60 5.07 20.21
CA ARG A 1 10.94 4.67 19.69
C ARG A 1 10.83 4.49 18.19
N LEU A 2 11.92 4.64 17.44
CA LEU A 2 12.00 4.19 16.04
C LEU A 2 12.14 2.66 16.08
N GLN A 3 11.06 1.95 15.78
CA GLN A 3 11.02 0.49 15.97
C GLN A 3 11.86 -0.23 14.90
N GLY A 4 11.69 0.16 13.64
CA GLY A 4 12.28 -0.55 12.51
C GLY A 4 11.97 -2.05 12.54
N SER A 5 12.92 -2.87 12.14
CA SER A 5 12.83 -4.33 12.11
C SER A 5 13.15 -5.01 13.46
N SER A 6 13.13 -4.28 14.58
CA SER A 6 13.31 -4.87 15.91
C SER A 6 12.02 -5.49 16.48
N ASP A 7 12.18 -6.48 17.37
CA ASP A 7 11.11 -7.14 18.11
C ASP A 7 10.81 -6.54 19.49
N PHE A 8 11.26 -5.31 19.75
CA PHE A 8 10.97 -4.65 21.03
C PHE A 8 9.48 -4.32 21.23
N SER A 9 8.68 -4.36 20.18
CA SER A 9 7.25 -4.03 20.22
C SER A 9 6.41 -5.29 20.03
N VAL A 10 5.48 -5.49 20.95
CA VAL A 10 4.41 -6.50 20.87
C VAL A 10 3.05 -5.80 20.72
N LEU A 11 1.98 -6.57 20.49
CA LEU A 11 0.64 -6.00 20.46
C LEU A 11 0.24 -5.47 21.85
N THR A 12 -0.47 -4.35 21.82
CA THR A 12 -1.16 -3.81 23.01
C THR A 12 -2.56 -4.40 23.08
N PRO A 13 -3.29 -4.30 24.21
CA PRO A 13 -4.70 -4.71 24.27
C PRO A 13 -5.57 -4.05 23.20
N LYS A 14 -5.28 -2.78 22.86
CA LYS A 14 -5.93 -2.09 21.74
C LYS A 14 -5.58 -2.74 20.39
N GLY A 15 -4.32 -3.11 20.19
CA GLY A 15 -3.85 -3.79 18.97
C GLY A 15 -4.49 -5.17 18.80
N GLU A 16 -4.58 -5.96 19.87
CA GLU A 16 -5.30 -7.25 19.86
C GLU A 16 -6.77 -7.06 19.47
N ALA A 17 -7.46 -6.07 20.08
CA ALA A 17 -8.85 -5.76 19.72
C ALA A 17 -9.00 -5.30 18.26
N GLN A 18 -8.03 -4.57 17.72
CA GLN A 18 -8.02 -4.19 16.30
C GLN A 18 -7.84 -5.41 15.38
N ALA A 19 -6.98 -6.35 15.75
CA ALA A 19 -6.78 -7.58 14.98
C ALA A 19 -8.05 -8.46 14.99
N GLU A 20 -8.75 -8.59 16.12
CA GLU A 20 -10.04 -9.31 16.18
C GLU A 20 -11.12 -8.62 15.32
N ILE A 21 -11.16 -7.29 15.29
CA ILE A 21 -12.07 -6.57 14.39
C ILE A 21 -11.77 -6.91 12.92
N THR A 22 -10.50 -6.96 12.54
CA THR A 22 -10.09 -7.33 11.18
C THR A 22 -10.41 -8.80 10.87
N ARG A 23 -10.27 -9.69 11.85
CA ARG A 23 -10.72 -11.09 11.75
C ARG A 23 -12.22 -11.16 11.41
N GLU A 24 -13.05 -10.41 12.12
CA GLU A 24 -14.50 -10.34 11.86
C GLU A 24 -14.79 -9.80 10.45
N MET A 25 -14.07 -8.77 9.99
CA MET A 25 -14.21 -8.24 8.64
C MET A 25 -13.88 -9.26 7.54
N LEU A 26 -12.98 -10.20 7.84
CA LEU A 26 -12.51 -11.23 6.91
C LEU A 26 -13.18 -12.59 7.14
N GLN A 27 -14.17 -12.71 8.04
CA GLN A 27 -14.72 -14.01 8.44
C GLN A 27 -15.31 -14.82 7.28
N ASP A 28 -15.89 -14.14 6.28
CA ASP A 28 -16.54 -14.75 5.12
C ASP A 28 -15.57 -14.91 3.92
N LYS A 29 -14.30 -14.50 4.09
CA LYS A 29 -13.25 -14.63 3.09
C LYS A 29 -12.47 -15.92 3.29
N ARG A 30 -12.26 -16.64 2.19
CA ARG A 30 -11.35 -17.78 2.10
C ARG A 30 -10.00 -17.29 1.64
N PHE A 31 -8.96 -17.94 2.14
CA PHE A 31 -7.56 -17.67 1.80
C PHE A 31 -6.88 -19.02 1.67
N ASP A 32 -6.08 -19.17 0.62
CA ASP A 32 -5.32 -20.38 0.33
C ASP A 32 -4.01 -20.43 1.13
N VAL A 33 -3.43 -19.26 1.43
CA VAL A 33 -2.21 -19.11 2.22
C VAL A 33 -2.15 -17.74 2.89
N CYS A 34 -1.51 -17.67 4.06
CA CYS A 34 -1.20 -16.43 4.75
C CYS A 34 0.31 -16.24 4.84
N PHE A 35 0.82 -15.19 4.22
CA PHE A 35 2.21 -14.76 4.39
C PHE A 35 2.28 -13.75 5.52
N ARG A 36 3.25 -13.93 6.43
CA ARG A 36 3.43 -13.00 7.54
C ARG A 36 4.89 -12.65 7.76
N SER A 37 5.09 -11.43 8.24
CA SER A 37 6.38 -11.07 8.83
C SER A 37 6.65 -11.91 10.09
N PRO A 38 7.91 -12.34 10.33
CA PRO A 38 8.30 -13.06 11.54
C PRO A 38 8.37 -12.17 12.80
N LEU A 39 8.34 -10.84 12.65
CA LEU A 39 8.35 -9.93 13.81
C LEU A 39 7.09 -10.10 14.67
N ALA A 40 7.28 -10.17 16.00
CA ALA A 40 6.29 -10.61 16.98
C ALA A 40 4.92 -9.91 16.85
N ARG A 41 4.91 -8.59 16.60
CA ARG A 41 3.67 -7.81 16.42
C ARG A 41 2.88 -8.17 15.17
N ALA A 42 3.55 -8.55 14.08
CA ALA A 42 2.91 -8.95 12.84
C ALA A 42 2.50 -10.43 12.92
N SER A 43 3.37 -11.30 13.44
CA SER A 43 3.03 -12.72 13.64
C SER A 43 1.83 -12.90 14.55
N ARG A 44 1.77 -12.14 15.66
CA ARG A 44 0.62 -12.17 16.57
C ARG A 44 -0.66 -11.63 15.93
N THR A 45 -0.56 -10.54 15.16
CA THR A 45 -1.70 -10.02 14.37
C THR A 45 -2.22 -11.07 13.40
N ALA A 46 -1.30 -11.74 12.68
CA ALA A 46 -1.64 -12.79 11.73
C ALA A 46 -2.34 -13.95 12.42
N GLU A 47 -1.85 -14.43 13.56
CA GLU A 47 -2.49 -15.51 14.33
C GLU A 47 -3.92 -15.17 14.75
N VAL A 48 -4.16 -13.94 15.22
CA VAL A 48 -5.49 -13.48 15.60
C VAL A 48 -6.43 -13.45 14.38
N ILE A 49 -5.98 -12.87 13.26
CA ILE A 49 -6.78 -12.77 12.04
C ILE A 49 -7.03 -14.13 11.40
N TRP A 50 -6.01 -15.00 11.39
CA TRP A 50 -6.08 -16.34 10.81
C TRP A 50 -7.05 -17.23 11.57
N GLY A 51 -7.01 -17.13 12.91
CA GLY A 51 -7.97 -17.78 13.80
C GLY A 51 -7.94 -19.30 13.65
N SER A 52 -9.03 -19.87 13.15
CA SER A 52 -9.21 -21.33 13.02
C SER A 52 -9.09 -21.84 11.58
N ARG A 53 -8.56 -21.02 10.65
CA ARG A 53 -8.27 -21.45 9.28
C ARG A 53 -7.22 -22.55 9.29
N SER A 54 -7.39 -23.55 8.42
CA SER A 54 -6.53 -24.75 8.36
C SER A 54 -5.39 -24.61 7.36
N GLU A 55 -5.50 -23.64 6.46
CA GLU A 55 -4.53 -23.31 5.44
C GLU A 55 -3.23 -22.78 6.06
N GLU A 56 -2.14 -22.84 5.28
CA GLU A 56 -0.79 -22.60 5.79
C GLU A 56 -0.55 -21.12 6.12
N MET A 57 0.21 -20.88 7.21
CA MET A 57 0.86 -19.60 7.48
C MET A 57 2.35 -19.73 7.23
N VAL A 58 2.88 -18.91 6.32
CA VAL A 58 4.29 -18.92 5.90
C VAL A 58 4.99 -17.66 6.43
N ASP A 59 6.10 -17.84 7.14
CA ASP A 59 6.95 -16.74 7.58
C ASP A 59 7.86 -16.27 6.45
N VAL A 60 7.79 -14.99 6.09
CA VAL A 60 8.62 -14.36 5.06
C VAL A 60 9.47 -13.27 5.70
N SER A 61 10.78 -13.50 5.83
CA SER A 61 11.70 -12.56 6.48
C SER A 61 11.72 -11.18 5.84
N ASP A 62 11.45 -11.11 4.53
CA ASP A 62 11.42 -9.87 3.77
C ASP A 62 10.12 -9.07 3.92
N LEU A 63 9.12 -9.63 4.59
CA LEU A 63 7.97 -8.86 5.07
C LEU A 63 8.27 -8.06 6.35
N ARG A 64 9.48 -8.11 6.92
CA ARG A 64 9.82 -7.32 8.11
C ARG A 64 9.68 -5.80 7.88
N GLU A 65 9.57 -5.03 8.95
CA GLU A 65 9.50 -3.56 8.83
C GLU A 65 10.80 -2.97 8.25
N ILE A 66 10.78 -1.69 7.86
CA ILE A 66 11.99 -0.99 7.38
C ILE A 66 13.16 -1.13 8.36
N ASP A 67 14.32 -1.49 7.82
CA ASP A 67 15.57 -1.58 8.58
C ASP A 67 16.12 -0.17 8.79
N LEU A 68 16.21 0.27 10.06
CA LEU A 68 16.73 1.61 10.40
C LEU A 68 18.12 1.56 11.03
N TYR A 69 18.79 0.40 11.02
CA TYR A 69 20.17 0.23 11.47
C TYR A 69 20.44 0.91 12.82
N SER A 70 21.44 1.79 12.93
CA SER A 70 21.77 2.50 14.18
C SER A 70 20.69 3.45 14.70
N PHE A 71 19.63 3.75 13.93
CA PHE A 71 18.46 4.49 14.41
C PHE A 71 17.45 3.61 15.16
N GLN A 72 17.52 2.28 15.05
CA GLN A 72 16.58 1.39 15.73
C GLN A 72 16.68 1.50 17.25
N GLY A 73 15.52 1.48 17.92
CA GLY A 73 15.42 1.56 19.37
C GLY A 73 15.52 2.97 19.96
N LEU A 74 16.01 3.96 19.20
CA LEU A 74 16.13 5.34 19.68
C LEU A 74 14.76 5.96 19.96
N LEU A 75 14.64 6.73 21.04
CA LEU A 75 13.56 7.70 21.20
C LEU A 75 13.72 8.81 20.16
N LYS A 76 12.60 9.42 19.74
CA LYS A 76 12.63 10.50 18.74
C LYS A 76 13.53 11.66 19.18
N GLU A 77 13.51 12.01 20.47
CA GLU A 77 14.36 13.06 21.03
C GLU A 77 15.84 12.66 21.11
N GLU A 78 16.13 11.38 21.33
CA GLU A 78 17.51 10.86 21.29
C GLU A 78 18.07 10.89 19.86
N GLY A 79 17.27 10.50 18.87
CA GLY A 79 17.63 10.58 17.46
C GLY A 79 17.93 12.01 17.02
N LYS A 80 17.09 12.99 17.41
CA LYS A 80 17.35 14.42 17.15
C LYS A 80 18.64 14.90 17.80
N LYS A 81 18.88 14.53 19.06
CA LYS A 81 20.06 14.99 19.82
C LYS A 81 21.36 14.38 19.30
N LYS A 82 21.34 13.10 18.94
CA LYS A 82 22.51 12.32 18.55
C LYS A 82 22.84 12.44 17.05
N HIS A 83 21.84 12.64 16.21
CA HIS A 83 21.96 12.58 14.75
C HIS A 83 21.19 13.71 14.05
N GLY A 84 21.23 14.95 14.57
CA GLY A 84 20.35 16.05 14.17
C GLY A 84 20.15 16.25 12.67
N GLU A 85 21.23 16.29 11.88
CA GLU A 85 21.16 16.44 10.41
C GLU A 85 20.61 15.17 9.73
N SER A 86 21.12 13.99 10.08
CA SER A 86 20.63 12.71 9.55
C SER A 86 19.15 12.47 9.89
N TYR A 87 18.71 12.82 11.10
CA TYR A 87 17.31 12.75 11.52
C TYR A 87 16.43 13.77 10.79
N ALA A 88 16.97 14.93 10.41
CA ALA A 88 16.28 15.88 9.55
C ALA A 88 16.13 15.32 8.13
N ALA A 89 17.19 14.77 7.54
CA ALA A 89 17.16 14.11 6.23
C ALA A 89 16.16 12.95 6.20
N TRP A 90 16.11 12.11 7.24
CA TRP A 90 15.09 11.04 7.39
C TRP A 90 13.63 11.55 7.34
N LYS A 91 13.39 12.83 7.65
CA LYS A 91 12.06 13.45 7.54
C LYS A 91 11.83 14.08 6.17
N THR A 92 12.81 14.77 5.61
CA THR A 92 12.63 15.63 4.43
C THR A 92 13.10 14.99 3.13
N ASP A 93 14.16 14.20 3.16
CA ASP A 93 14.75 13.51 2.01
C ASP A 93 15.00 12.03 2.36
N HIS A 94 13.90 11.33 2.63
CA HIS A 94 13.94 9.94 3.08
C HIS A 94 14.43 8.96 2.00
N VAL A 95 14.30 9.30 0.72
CA VAL A 95 14.75 8.45 -0.40
C VAL A 95 16.28 8.44 -0.52
N ASN A 96 16.93 9.58 -0.26
CA ASN A 96 18.39 9.70 -0.30
C ASN A 96 19.02 9.65 1.11
N PHE A 97 18.20 9.49 2.15
CA PHE A 97 18.69 9.32 3.50
C PHE A 97 19.60 8.09 3.58
N GLU A 98 20.84 8.32 3.98
CA GLU A 98 21.84 7.29 4.22
C GLU A 98 22.10 7.15 5.72
N ILE A 99 22.22 5.90 6.17
CA ILE A 99 22.64 5.56 7.53
C ILE A 99 23.49 4.30 7.50
N ASP A 100 24.66 4.32 8.15
CA ASP A 100 25.57 3.18 8.22
C ASP A 100 25.94 2.57 6.84
N GLY A 101 25.98 3.39 5.78
CA GLY A 101 26.24 2.94 4.40
C GLY A 101 25.02 2.37 3.66
N HIS A 102 23.84 2.44 4.26
CA HIS A 102 22.58 1.92 3.74
C HIS A 102 21.61 3.02 3.34
N PHE A 103 20.73 2.72 2.38
CA PHE A 103 19.63 3.60 1.96
C PHE A 103 18.27 2.97 2.32
N PRO A 104 17.78 3.11 3.57
CA PRO A 104 16.66 2.32 4.08
C PRO A 104 15.41 2.30 3.19
N VAL A 105 15.02 3.43 2.59
CA VAL A 105 13.81 3.49 1.74
C VAL A 105 14.02 2.79 0.41
N ARG A 106 15.21 2.91 -0.21
CA ARG A 106 15.51 2.26 -1.48
C ARG A 106 15.62 0.74 -1.31
N GLU A 107 16.28 0.32 -0.24
CA GLU A 107 16.39 -1.09 0.14
C GLU A 107 15.02 -1.69 0.46
N LEU A 108 14.18 -0.96 1.20
CA LEU A 108 12.78 -1.33 1.44
C LEU A 108 12.01 -1.48 0.12
N TRP A 109 12.17 -0.54 -0.82
CA TRP A 109 11.46 -0.59 -2.10
C TRP A 109 11.82 -1.82 -2.92
N LYS A 110 13.13 -2.11 -3.00
CA LYS A 110 13.61 -3.35 -3.62
C LYS A 110 13.03 -4.57 -2.92
N ARG A 111 13.12 -4.63 -1.59
CA ARG A 111 12.62 -5.76 -0.80
C ARG A 111 11.12 -5.98 -0.97
N GLY A 112 10.32 -4.92 -1.01
CA GLY A 112 8.89 -5.02 -1.27
C GLY A 112 8.56 -5.45 -2.70
N ALA A 113 9.46 -5.23 -3.67
CA ALA A 113 9.30 -5.77 -5.02
C ALA A 113 9.63 -7.27 -5.03
N ASP A 114 10.74 -7.66 -4.43
CA ASP A 114 11.18 -9.06 -4.32
C ASP A 114 10.16 -9.94 -3.55
N CYS A 115 9.40 -9.37 -2.59
CA CYS A 115 8.30 -10.08 -1.92
C CYS A 115 7.18 -10.51 -2.87
N TRP A 116 6.93 -9.77 -3.97
CA TRP A 116 5.87 -10.12 -4.91
C TRP A 116 6.17 -11.42 -5.64
N ASP A 117 7.44 -11.70 -5.95
CA ASP A 117 7.84 -12.96 -6.57
C ASP A 117 7.39 -14.15 -5.70
N THR A 118 7.66 -14.11 -4.39
CA THR A 118 7.24 -15.15 -3.44
C THR A 118 5.71 -15.26 -3.34
N ILE A 119 5.00 -14.13 -3.32
CA ILE A 119 3.55 -14.10 -3.09
C ILE A 119 2.78 -14.55 -4.35
N LEU A 120 3.24 -14.15 -5.53
CA LEU A 120 2.58 -14.47 -6.80
C LEU A 120 2.91 -15.89 -7.29
N GLU A 121 4.04 -16.45 -6.88
CA GLU A 121 4.39 -17.86 -7.14
C GLU A 121 3.66 -18.85 -6.22
N ALA A 122 2.96 -18.35 -5.19
CA ALA A 122 2.23 -19.20 -4.26
C ALA A 122 1.08 -19.95 -4.94
N ASP A 123 0.88 -21.21 -4.58
CA ASP A 123 -0.28 -21.98 -4.99
C ASP A 123 -1.54 -21.40 -4.34
N GLY A 124 -2.37 -20.68 -5.11
CA GLY A 124 -3.61 -20.12 -4.60
C GLY A 124 -4.12 -18.92 -5.39
N SER A 125 -5.42 -18.68 -5.24
CA SER A 125 -6.12 -17.55 -5.83
C SER A 125 -6.41 -16.44 -4.83
N ASP A 126 -6.48 -16.71 -3.53
CA ASP A 126 -6.74 -15.68 -2.52
C ASP A 126 -5.71 -15.76 -1.40
N VAL A 127 -4.88 -14.71 -1.28
CA VAL A 127 -3.73 -14.69 -0.38
C VAL A 127 -3.88 -13.58 0.65
N LEU A 128 -3.57 -13.86 1.92
CA LEU A 128 -3.51 -12.85 2.98
C LEU A 128 -2.05 -12.48 3.28
N VAL A 129 -1.73 -11.19 3.35
CA VAL A 129 -0.38 -10.73 3.74
C VAL A 129 -0.43 -9.87 5.00
N VAL A 130 0.29 -10.28 6.06
CA VAL A 130 0.35 -9.57 7.34
C VAL A 130 1.76 -9.09 7.65
N ALA A 131 2.01 -7.80 7.49
CA ALA A 131 3.33 -7.20 7.67
C ALA A 131 3.29 -5.87 8.43
N HIS A 132 3.95 -4.82 7.92
CA HIS A 132 4.14 -3.55 8.62
C HIS A 132 3.89 -2.34 7.73
N ASN A 133 3.86 -1.17 8.35
CA ASN A 133 3.45 0.05 7.67
C ASN A 133 4.36 0.38 6.46
N ALA A 134 5.69 0.40 6.64
CA ALA A 134 6.58 0.81 5.54
C ALA A 134 6.61 -0.23 4.41
N ILE A 135 6.72 -1.51 4.74
CA ILE A 135 6.76 -2.59 3.76
C ILE A 135 5.44 -2.73 3.00
N ASN A 136 4.28 -2.60 3.65
CA ASN A 136 2.98 -2.60 2.96
C ASN A 136 2.87 -1.42 1.99
N GLN A 137 3.34 -0.23 2.38
CA GLN A 137 3.39 0.91 1.45
C GLN A 137 4.27 0.62 0.24
N SER A 138 5.46 0.04 0.47
CA SER A 138 6.36 -0.33 -0.63
C SER A 138 5.72 -1.36 -1.55
N MET A 139 5.12 -2.42 -1.01
CA MET A 139 4.47 -3.47 -1.82
C MET A 139 3.32 -2.89 -2.65
N VAL A 140 2.42 -2.11 -2.04
CA VAL A 140 1.31 -1.47 -2.75
C VAL A 140 1.82 -0.49 -3.81
N ALA A 141 2.83 0.31 -3.48
CA ALA A 141 3.42 1.24 -4.44
C ALA A 141 4.07 0.51 -5.63
N ASN A 142 4.87 -0.52 -5.37
CA ASN A 142 5.50 -1.35 -6.40
C ASN A 142 4.47 -1.98 -7.33
N ALA A 143 3.38 -2.53 -6.78
CA ALA A 143 2.30 -3.13 -7.57
C ALA A 143 1.58 -2.10 -8.47
N LEU A 144 1.63 -0.81 -8.10
CA LEU A 144 1.09 0.31 -8.88
C LEU A 144 2.15 1.00 -9.77
N GLY A 145 3.38 0.47 -9.84
CA GLY A 145 4.47 1.06 -10.61
C GLY A 145 5.03 2.36 -10.01
N LEU A 146 4.82 2.62 -8.72
CA LEU A 146 5.24 3.83 -8.02
C LEU A 146 6.59 3.64 -7.31
N GLY A 147 7.48 4.62 -7.45
CA GLY A 147 8.82 4.59 -6.88
C GLY A 147 8.94 5.00 -5.40
N PRO A 148 10.15 4.92 -4.83
CA PRO A 148 10.42 5.20 -3.41
C PRO A 148 10.06 6.62 -2.95
N GLU A 149 9.90 7.58 -3.87
CA GLU A 149 9.40 8.92 -3.60
C GLU A 149 7.97 8.96 -3.03
N TYR A 150 7.23 7.83 -3.12
CA TYR A 150 5.91 7.66 -2.53
C TYR A 150 5.93 7.15 -1.08
N PHE A 151 7.11 6.94 -0.50
CA PHE A 151 7.21 6.57 0.91
C PHE A 151 6.51 7.60 1.82
N ARG A 152 5.67 7.10 2.73
CA ARG A 152 4.78 7.86 3.62
C ARG A 152 3.64 8.63 2.95
N ARG A 153 3.39 8.42 1.66
CA ARG A 153 2.24 9.01 0.95
C ARG A 153 1.01 8.10 0.97
N LEU A 154 1.21 6.79 1.08
CA LEU A 154 0.13 5.80 1.17
C LEU A 154 -0.13 5.51 2.66
N VAL A 155 -1.22 6.07 3.20
CA VAL A 155 -1.54 5.90 4.62
C VAL A 155 -1.94 4.45 4.91
N GLN A 156 -1.33 3.86 5.93
CA GLN A 156 -1.67 2.54 6.47
C GLN A 156 -2.03 2.67 7.95
N SER A 157 -3.25 2.29 8.29
CA SER A 157 -3.78 2.23 9.65
C SER A 157 -3.40 0.89 10.30
N ASN A 158 -3.32 0.86 11.63
CA ASN A 158 -3.16 -0.42 12.32
C ASN A 158 -4.32 -1.35 12.00
N CYS A 159 -4.01 -2.57 11.55
CA CYS A 159 -4.97 -3.56 11.07
C CYS A 159 -5.89 -3.05 9.93
N GLY A 160 -5.43 -2.06 9.15
CA GLY A 160 -6.09 -1.64 7.92
C GLY A 160 -5.88 -2.66 6.80
N LEU A 161 -6.91 -2.90 6.00
CA LEU A 161 -6.91 -3.83 4.88
C LEU A 161 -6.67 -3.12 3.55
N THR A 162 -5.87 -3.71 2.67
CA THR A 162 -5.63 -3.20 1.33
C THR A 162 -5.72 -4.35 0.34
N THR A 163 -6.65 -4.26 -0.61
CA THR A 163 -6.92 -5.32 -1.59
C THR A 163 -6.31 -4.97 -2.94
N LEU A 164 -5.46 -5.84 -3.45
CA LEU A 164 -4.90 -5.83 -4.79
C LEU A 164 -5.39 -7.05 -5.57
N VAL A 165 -5.92 -6.83 -6.76
CA VAL A 165 -6.35 -7.90 -7.66
C VAL A 165 -5.42 -7.91 -8.87
N PHE A 166 -4.72 -9.02 -9.09
CA PHE A 166 -3.87 -9.22 -10.25
C PHE A 166 -4.71 -9.92 -11.33
N ARG A 167 -4.87 -9.26 -12.48
CA ARG A 167 -5.70 -9.75 -13.58
C ARG A 167 -4.90 -9.86 -14.85
N GLN A 168 -5.08 -10.96 -15.55
CA GLN A 168 -4.59 -11.09 -16.91
C GLN A 168 -5.50 -10.30 -17.85
N SER A 169 -4.90 -9.68 -18.87
CA SER A 169 -5.66 -9.02 -19.92
C SER A 169 -6.42 -10.06 -20.73
N SER A 170 -7.68 -9.78 -21.02
CA SER A 170 -8.50 -10.61 -21.90
C SER A 170 -8.14 -10.44 -23.39
N THR A 171 -7.35 -9.42 -23.72
CA THR A 171 -6.98 -9.08 -25.10
C THR A 171 -5.52 -9.32 -25.44
N ASP A 172 -4.67 -9.55 -24.44
CA ASP A 172 -3.25 -9.85 -24.61
C ASP A 172 -2.82 -10.84 -23.52
N GLU A 173 -2.51 -12.07 -23.92
CA GLU A 173 -2.13 -13.15 -23.00
C GLU A 173 -0.83 -12.85 -22.24
N ASN A 174 0.01 -11.94 -22.73
CA ASN A 174 1.25 -11.55 -22.05
C ASN A 174 1.07 -10.31 -21.17
N ALA A 175 -0.08 -9.64 -21.21
CA ALA A 175 -0.33 -8.46 -20.40
C ALA A 175 -1.10 -8.83 -19.12
N ALA A 176 -0.58 -8.36 -17.98
CA ALA A 176 -1.28 -8.38 -16.71
C ALA A 176 -1.43 -6.95 -16.18
N PHE A 177 -2.44 -6.71 -15.38
CA PHE A 177 -2.68 -5.44 -14.71
C PHE A 177 -3.10 -5.66 -13.26
N VAL A 178 -2.78 -4.68 -12.42
CA VAL A 178 -3.12 -4.69 -11.00
C VAL A 178 -4.25 -3.71 -10.75
N VAL A 179 -5.24 -4.11 -9.94
CA VAL A 179 -6.32 -3.25 -9.48
C VAL A 179 -6.24 -3.10 -7.96
N LEU A 180 -6.04 -1.88 -7.50
CA LEU A 180 -6.24 -1.50 -6.09
C LEU A 180 -7.74 -1.37 -5.83
N GLU A 181 -8.37 -2.44 -5.36
CA GLU A 181 -9.81 -2.48 -5.10
C GLU A 181 -10.16 -1.75 -3.81
N GLN A 182 -9.32 -1.90 -2.78
CA GLN A 182 -9.52 -1.28 -1.48
C GLN A 182 -8.19 -0.78 -0.94
N LEU A 183 -8.16 0.42 -0.37
CA LEU A 183 -6.98 0.96 0.31
C LEU A 183 -7.31 1.28 1.75
N ASN A 184 -6.50 0.75 2.67
CA ASN A 184 -6.49 1.08 4.08
C ASN A 184 -7.88 1.06 4.76
N GLN A 185 -8.67 0.02 4.49
CA GLN A 185 -10.00 -0.15 5.07
C GLN A 185 -9.91 -0.58 6.53
N THR A 186 -10.64 0.10 7.39
CA THR A 186 -10.87 -0.33 8.77
C THR A 186 -12.38 -0.38 9.02
N ARG A 187 -12.84 -1.05 10.08
CA ARG A 187 -14.28 -1.07 10.43
C ARG A 187 -14.84 0.33 10.70
N ALA A 188 -14.02 1.23 11.22
CA ALA A 188 -14.34 2.65 11.27
C ALA A 188 -14.04 3.30 9.90
N ALA A 189 -14.88 4.25 9.48
CA ALA A 189 -14.61 5.00 8.25
C ALA A 189 -13.17 5.55 8.28
N PRO A 190 -12.42 5.54 7.16
CA PRO A 190 -11.03 6.02 7.11
C PRO A 190 -10.86 7.47 7.60
N LEU A 191 -11.98 8.21 7.69
CA LEU A 191 -12.10 9.62 8.07
C LEU A 191 -12.94 9.83 9.34
N ALA A 192 -13.12 8.83 10.19
CA ALA A 192 -13.81 9.00 11.47
C ALA A 192 -12.86 9.63 12.52
N GLY A 193 -12.69 10.95 12.41
CA GLY A 193 -11.90 11.82 13.29
C GLY A 193 -11.80 13.20 12.64
N ASN A 194 -11.36 14.23 13.37
CA ASN A 194 -11.05 15.56 12.81
C ASN A 194 -9.92 15.42 11.76
N ALA A 195 -10.25 14.94 10.57
CA ALA A 195 -9.40 15.04 9.41
C ALA A 195 -9.26 16.52 9.15
N ASP A 196 -8.03 17.00 9.24
CA ASP A 196 -7.68 18.36 8.87
C ASP A 196 -7.99 18.53 7.37
N MET A 197 -9.19 19.07 7.08
CA MET A 197 -9.70 19.28 5.72
C MET A 197 -8.86 20.27 4.89
N THR A 198 -7.78 20.78 5.47
CA THR A 198 -6.80 21.62 4.77
C THR A 198 -5.78 20.83 3.96
N LYS A 199 -5.71 19.50 4.10
CA LYS A 199 -4.75 18.65 3.38
C LYS A 199 -5.31 18.08 2.08
N SER A 200 -4.54 18.26 1.03
CA SER A 200 -4.88 17.94 -0.35
C SER A 200 -4.79 16.44 -0.64
N ARG A 201 -5.72 15.94 -1.47
CA ARG A 201 -5.77 14.53 -1.88
C ARG A 201 -5.37 14.38 -3.35
N ALA A 202 -4.64 13.32 -3.65
CA ALA A 202 -4.33 12.88 -5.01
C ALA A 202 -5.23 11.69 -5.37
N VAL A 203 -5.75 11.69 -6.60
CA VAL A 203 -6.60 10.61 -7.12
C VAL A 203 -5.84 9.94 -8.26
N LEU A 204 -5.59 8.64 -8.11
CA LEU A 204 -5.02 7.79 -9.14
C LEU A 204 -6.19 7.18 -9.92
N ILE A 205 -6.20 7.38 -11.23
CA ILE A 205 -7.25 6.89 -12.12
C ILE A 205 -6.59 5.98 -13.15
N CYS A 206 -6.88 4.68 -13.06
CA CYS A 206 -6.49 3.70 -14.06
C CYS A 206 -7.75 3.10 -14.69
N SER A 207 -7.81 3.05 -16.02
CA SER A 207 -8.86 2.38 -16.77
C SER A 207 -8.24 1.59 -17.91
N SER A 208 -8.48 0.28 -17.92
CA SER A 208 -8.10 -0.63 -19.01
C SER A 208 -9.33 -0.97 -19.86
N GLY A 209 -9.36 -0.52 -21.11
CA GLY A 209 -10.27 -1.06 -22.13
C GLY A 209 -11.67 -0.44 -22.25
N SER A 210 -12.05 0.51 -21.39
CA SER A 210 -13.32 1.24 -21.51
C SER A 210 -13.27 2.31 -22.62
N GLN A 211 -14.39 2.53 -23.31
CA GLN A 211 -14.50 3.52 -24.39
C GLN A 211 -15.66 4.51 -24.19
N GLY A 212 -15.43 5.77 -24.54
CA GLY A 212 -16.49 6.78 -24.72
C GLY A 212 -17.41 6.95 -23.49
N ALA A 213 -18.70 6.67 -23.67
CA ALA A 213 -19.75 6.90 -22.68
C ALA A 213 -19.52 6.19 -21.33
N GLU A 214 -18.89 5.01 -21.35
CA GLU A 214 -18.56 4.28 -20.12
C GLU A 214 -17.54 5.04 -19.26
N LEU A 215 -16.55 5.68 -19.90
CA LEU A 215 -15.58 6.53 -19.20
C LEU A 215 -16.25 7.78 -18.61
N ASP A 216 -17.26 8.34 -19.29
CA ASP A 216 -17.99 9.49 -18.77
C ASP A 216 -18.85 9.17 -17.56
N ASP A 217 -19.48 8.00 -17.54
CA ASP A 217 -20.26 7.52 -16.40
C ASP A 217 -19.34 7.22 -15.21
N ILE A 218 -18.18 6.58 -15.44
CA ILE A 218 -17.16 6.38 -14.41
C ILE A 218 -16.66 7.74 -13.90
N ALA A 219 -16.35 8.69 -14.79
CA ALA A 219 -15.90 10.03 -14.40
C ALA A 219 -16.96 10.75 -13.56
N ALA A 220 -18.24 10.64 -13.90
CA ALA A 220 -19.33 11.21 -13.14
C ALA A 220 -19.44 10.58 -11.74
N GLY A 221 -19.30 9.25 -11.64
CA GLY A 221 -19.26 8.52 -10.38
C GLY A 221 -18.11 8.96 -9.47
N VAL A 222 -16.89 9.01 -10.02
CA VAL A 222 -15.68 9.45 -9.31
C VAL A 222 -15.83 10.90 -8.84
N SER A 223 -16.28 11.80 -9.72
CA SER A 223 -16.47 13.22 -9.38
C SER A 223 -17.53 13.42 -8.29
N LYS A 224 -18.61 12.65 -8.34
CA LYS A 224 -19.66 12.67 -7.31
C LYS A 224 -19.13 12.19 -5.95
N ALA A 225 -18.27 11.17 -5.93
CA ALA A 225 -17.65 10.67 -4.70
C ALA A 225 -16.67 11.68 -4.09
N LEU A 226 -16.04 12.52 -4.93
CA LEU A 226 -15.03 13.49 -4.53
C LEU A 226 -15.56 14.92 -4.35
N LYS A 227 -16.87 15.15 -4.52
CA LYS A 227 -17.47 16.49 -4.58
C LYS A 227 -17.18 17.39 -3.36
N ASP A 228 -16.97 16.79 -2.20
CA ASP A 228 -16.73 17.48 -0.92
C ASP A 228 -15.24 17.46 -0.52
N GLU A 229 -14.37 16.93 -1.38
CA GLU A 229 -12.94 16.74 -1.11
C GLU A 229 -12.08 17.74 -1.89
N ARG A 230 -11.01 18.24 -1.27
CA ARG A 230 -10.03 19.09 -1.94
C ARG A 230 -9.04 18.23 -2.74
N VAL A 231 -9.31 18.10 -4.04
CA VAL A 231 -8.43 17.40 -4.99
C VAL A 231 -7.43 18.39 -5.58
N GLU A 232 -6.13 18.12 -5.46
CA GLU A 232 -5.08 18.99 -6.01
C GLU A 232 -4.62 18.57 -7.39
N SER A 233 -4.63 17.27 -7.68
CA SER A 233 -4.24 16.78 -8.99
C SER A 233 -4.77 15.38 -9.28
N VAL A 234 -4.97 15.12 -10.57
CA VAL A 234 -5.31 13.80 -11.09
C VAL A 234 -4.08 13.25 -11.83
N ARG A 235 -3.82 11.95 -11.68
CA ARG A 235 -2.73 11.24 -12.36
C ARG A 235 -3.28 10.04 -13.12
N PHE A 236 -2.64 9.71 -14.24
CA PHE A 236 -2.99 8.58 -15.12
C PHE A 236 -1.73 7.86 -15.58
N ASP A 237 -1.83 6.55 -15.84
CA ASP A 237 -0.76 5.74 -16.45
C ASP A 237 -0.60 6.02 -17.95
N ASP A 238 0.28 5.30 -18.66
CA ASP A 238 0.48 5.50 -20.10
C ASP A 238 -0.69 4.99 -20.98
N CYS A 239 -1.82 4.59 -20.37
CA CYS A 239 -2.99 4.12 -21.10
C CYS A 239 -3.84 5.29 -21.63
N THR A 240 -4.29 5.15 -22.88
CA THR A 240 -5.13 6.18 -23.53
C THR A 240 -6.49 6.34 -22.84
N SER A 241 -7.13 5.25 -22.40
CA SER A 241 -8.40 5.30 -21.66
C SER A 241 -8.24 5.94 -20.28
N SER A 242 -7.15 5.65 -19.56
CA SER A 242 -6.83 6.31 -18.29
C SER A 242 -6.62 7.82 -18.46
N ARG A 243 -5.93 8.24 -19.54
CA ARG A 243 -5.76 9.66 -19.86
C ARG A 243 -7.08 10.37 -20.07
N VAL A 244 -7.98 9.77 -20.86
CA VAL A 244 -9.32 10.32 -21.13
C VAL A 244 -10.14 10.39 -19.85
N LEU A 245 -10.16 9.32 -19.06
CA LEU A 245 -10.89 9.28 -17.78
C LEU A 245 -10.37 10.34 -16.80
N ALA A 246 -9.05 10.47 -16.69
CA ALA A 246 -8.41 11.46 -15.84
C ALA A 246 -8.75 12.89 -16.27
N GLN A 247 -8.84 13.15 -17.57
CA GLN A 247 -9.28 14.44 -18.10
C GLN A 247 -10.73 14.71 -17.71
N ASN A 248 -11.63 13.75 -17.95
CA ASN A 248 -13.06 13.91 -17.67
C ASN A 248 -13.32 14.15 -16.16
N VAL A 249 -12.54 13.51 -15.28
CA VAL A 249 -12.62 13.77 -13.83
C VAL A 249 -12.05 15.15 -13.47
N ALA A 250 -10.91 15.54 -14.04
CA ALA A 250 -10.31 16.85 -13.78
C ALA A 250 -11.24 17.99 -14.19
N ASP A 251 -11.89 17.87 -15.35
CA ASP A 251 -12.85 18.86 -15.87
C ASP A 251 -14.06 18.99 -14.93
N ARG A 252 -14.61 17.86 -14.48
CA ARG A 252 -15.78 17.84 -13.56
C ARG A 252 -15.47 18.39 -12.17
N LEU A 253 -14.23 18.23 -11.71
CA LEU A 253 -13.75 18.78 -10.45
C LEU A 253 -13.26 20.24 -10.56
N ASN A 254 -13.31 20.83 -11.77
CA ASN A 254 -12.83 22.19 -12.05
C ASN A 254 -11.38 22.44 -11.60
N LEU A 255 -10.49 21.48 -11.84
CA LEU A 255 -9.08 21.62 -11.45
C LEU A 255 -8.39 22.69 -12.31
N SER A 256 -7.56 23.54 -11.69
CA SER A 256 -6.82 24.60 -12.38
C SER A 256 -5.71 24.08 -13.28
N GLU A 257 -5.23 22.86 -13.02
CA GLU A 257 -4.23 22.17 -13.83
C GLU A 257 -4.79 20.84 -14.35
N GLY A 258 -4.45 20.52 -15.60
CA GLY A 258 -4.82 19.24 -16.21
C GLY A 258 -4.15 18.02 -15.54
N PRO A 259 -4.66 16.82 -15.81
CA PRO A 259 -4.09 15.58 -15.28
C PRO A 259 -2.66 15.38 -15.80
N ARG A 260 -1.81 14.67 -15.03
CA ARG A 260 -0.41 14.40 -15.42
C ARG A 260 -0.11 12.89 -15.49
N ALA A 261 0.71 12.48 -16.45
CA ALA A 261 1.15 11.10 -16.57
C ALA A 261 1.95 10.67 -15.32
N SER A 262 1.72 9.46 -14.84
CA SER A 262 2.56 8.78 -13.85
C SER A 262 3.68 8.04 -14.56
N VAL A 263 4.92 8.23 -14.11
CA VAL A 263 6.06 7.46 -14.62
C VAL A 263 5.95 6.05 -14.05
N ALA A 264 5.48 5.08 -14.84
CA ALA A 264 5.42 3.68 -14.43
C ALA A 264 6.57 2.90 -15.09
N VAL A 265 7.38 2.23 -14.26
CA VAL A 265 8.31 1.19 -14.68
C VAL A 265 7.61 -0.14 -14.44
N MET A 266 7.16 -0.81 -15.50
CA MET A 266 6.55 -2.14 -15.42
C MET A 266 7.64 -3.20 -15.29
N ALA A 267 7.50 -4.09 -14.30
CA ALA A 267 8.18 -5.39 -14.28
C ALA A 267 7.11 -6.46 -14.56
N GLU A 268 7.36 -7.29 -15.58
CA GLU A 268 6.64 -8.54 -15.83
C GLU A 268 6.67 -9.40 -14.55
N LEU A 269 5.54 -9.96 -14.14
CA LEU A 269 5.37 -11.22 -13.39
C LEU A 269 3.93 -11.31 -12.85
N ALA A 270 3.14 -12.27 -13.34
CA ALA A 270 2.02 -12.87 -12.61
C ALA A 270 1.52 -14.15 -13.33
N THR A 271 1.32 -15.21 -12.55
CA THR A 271 0.53 -16.40 -12.88
C THR A 271 -0.98 -16.09 -12.80
N PRO A 272 -1.85 -16.80 -13.55
CA PRO A 272 -3.27 -16.43 -13.65
C PRO A 272 -4.07 -16.67 -12.37
N GLY A 273 -4.79 -15.64 -11.87
CA GLY A 273 -5.93 -15.83 -10.97
C GLY A 273 -5.74 -15.50 -9.49
N SER A 274 -4.67 -14.80 -9.09
CA SER A 274 -4.40 -14.48 -7.68
C SER A 274 -4.85 -13.07 -7.26
N THR A 275 -5.58 -13.00 -6.15
CA THR A 275 -6.02 -11.82 -5.41
C THR A 275 -5.21 -11.76 -4.11
N VAL A 276 -4.61 -10.61 -3.83
CA VAL A 276 -3.81 -10.40 -2.61
C VAL A 276 -4.51 -9.36 -1.74
N LEU A 277 -4.81 -9.75 -0.49
CA LEU A 277 -5.58 -9.00 0.49
C LEU A 277 -4.75 -8.60 1.72
#